data_AF-A0A3S3DYL6-F1
#
_entry.id   AF-A0A3S3DYL6-F1
#
_cell.length_a   1.000
_cell.length_b   1.000
_cell.length_c   1.000
_cell.angle_alpha   90.00
_cell.angle_beta   90.00
_cell.angle_gamma   90.00
#
_symmetry.space_group_name_H-M   'P 1'
#
loop_
_entity.id
_entity.type
_entity.pdbx_description
1 polymer ?
#
loop_
_entity_poly.entity_id
_entity_poly.type
_entity_poly.pdbx_seq_one_letter_code
_entity_poly.pdbx_strand_id
1 'polypeptide(L)'
;MKIRHLIAIVPAAVLVLAGCSGSNEDTAAPAQDEETTAAIAEVCRQVATLIDTSEEQAGATGEPFDRAAAGDEFMGLLMENTSLWTSAYNLQAEAAGKPELDPALASWEDLPEEFRDVVEQAVQNGVAGTC
;
A
#
# COMPACT_ATOMS: atom_id res chain seq x y z
N MET A 1 -12.18 -35.32 59.46
CA MET A 1 -11.25 -34.16 59.42
C MET A 1 -11.53 -33.41 58.12
N LYS A 2 -12.10 -32.18 58.12
CA LYS A 2 -11.38 -30.87 58.05
C LYS A 2 -10.25 -30.90 56.99
N ILE A 3 -10.11 -30.06 55.96
CA ILE A 3 -10.65 -28.74 55.56
C ILE A 3 -10.38 -28.55 54.05
N ARG A 4 -11.39 -28.02 53.34
CA ARG A 4 -11.40 -26.98 52.28
C ARG A 4 -10.12 -26.71 51.46
N HIS A 5 -10.27 -26.72 50.13
CA HIS A 5 -9.79 -25.64 49.26
C HIS A 5 -10.86 -25.27 48.22
N LEU A 6 -11.10 -23.97 48.11
CA LEU A 6 -12.13 -23.24 47.38
C LEU A 6 -11.38 -22.24 46.50
N ILE A 7 -11.48 -22.33 45.17
CA ILE A 7 -11.32 -21.23 44.18
C ILE A 7 -12.18 -21.66 42.97
N ALA A 8 -13.44 -21.23 42.86
CA ALA A 8 -13.94 -20.00 42.22
C ALA A 8 -13.59 -19.93 40.70
N ILE A 9 -14.52 -20.37 39.82
CA ILE A 9 -15.43 -19.55 38.97
C ILE A 9 -14.61 -18.74 37.93
N VAL A 10 -14.78 -18.88 36.61
CA VAL A 10 -15.88 -18.31 35.78
C VAL A 10 -16.04 -19.14 34.48
N PRO A 11 -17.29 -19.37 34.00
CA PRO A 11 -17.54 -20.01 32.72
C PRO A 11 -17.23 -19.04 31.57
N ALA A 12 -16.32 -19.42 30.67
CA ALA A 12 -16.18 -18.73 29.39
C ALA A 12 -17.46 -19.01 28.59
N ALA A 13 -18.28 -17.97 28.44
CA ALA A 13 -19.48 -17.98 27.63
C ALA A 13 -19.10 -18.33 26.19
N VAL A 14 -19.65 -19.45 25.72
CA VAL A 14 -19.68 -19.82 24.31
C VAL A 14 -20.60 -18.82 23.61
N LEU A 15 -20.00 -17.83 22.94
CA LEU A 15 -20.67 -17.06 21.90
C LEU A 15 -20.39 -17.75 20.56
N VAL A 16 -21.25 -18.72 20.24
CA VAL A 16 -21.47 -19.15 18.86
C VAL A 16 -22.67 -18.37 18.37
N LEU A 17 -22.41 -17.39 17.50
CA LEU A 17 -23.39 -16.88 16.54
C LEU A 17 -22.89 -17.31 15.15
N ALA A 18 -23.58 -18.31 14.62
CA ALA A 18 -23.43 -18.83 13.28
C ALA A 18 -24.20 -17.96 12.26
N GLY A 19 -23.64 -17.85 11.05
CA GLY A 19 -24.27 -17.30 9.84
C GLY A 19 -23.38 -16.21 9.21
N CYS A 20 -22.76 -16.35 8.05
CA CYS A 20 -23.12 -17.13 6.85
C CYS A 20 -21.88 -17.56 6.06
N SER A 21 -22.03 -18.67 5.35
CA SER A 21 -21.09 -19.28 4.41
C SER A 21 -20.39 -18.31 3.44
N GLY A 22 -19.08 -18.48 3.30
CA GLY A 22 -18.26 -18.01 2.19
C GLY A 22 -16.81 -18.36 2.47
N SER A 23 -16.18 -19.11 1.57
CA SER A 23 -14.90 -19.81 1.73
C SER A 23 -13.76 -19.03 2.40
N ASN A 24 -13.04 -19.80 3.22
CA ASN A 24 -11.69 -19.60 3.71
C ASN A 24 -10.75 -19.02 2.64
N GLU A 25 -10.28 -17.79 2.87
CA GLU A 25 -8.89 -17.39 2.65
C GLU A 25 -8.60 -16.32 3.72
N ASP A 26 -7.73 -16.68 4.67
CA ASP A 26 -7.00 -15.73 5.49
C ASP A 26 -6.26 -14.78 4.54
N THR A 27 -6.93 -13.71 4.11
CA THR A 27 -6.20 -12.51 3.70
C THR A 27 -5.97 -11.72 4.97
N ALA A 28 -5.06 -12.23 5.80
CA ALA A 28 -4.23 -11.32 6.56
C ALA A 28 -3.56 -10.45 5.49
N ALA A 29 -4.07 -9.23 5.30
CA ALA A 29 -3.32 -8.20 4.59
C ALA A 29 -1.91 -8.23 5.21
N PRO A 30 -0.84 -8.36 4.40
CA PRO A 30 0.50 -8.36 4.95
C PRO A 30 0.57 -7.11 5.84
N ALA A 31 0.99 -7.27 7.09
CA ALA A 31 1.25 -6.15 7.96
C ALA A 31 2.30 -5.29 7.26
N GLN A 32 1.84 -4.28 6.52
CA GLN A 32 2.70 -3.31 5.88
C GLN A 32 3.32 -2.55 7.04
N ASP A 33 4.64 -2.67 7.17
CA ASP A 33 5.39 -1.93 8.17
C ASP A 33 5.07 -0.43 8.03
N GLU A 34 5.06 0.34 9.13
CA GLU A 34 4.64 1.76 9.10
C GLU A 34 5.43 2.57 8.05
N GLU A 35 6.70 2.24 7.83
CA GLU A 35 7.54 2.86 6.79
C GLU A 35 7.17 2.46 5.35
N THR A 36 6.81 1.20 5.12
CA THR A 36 6.29 0.74 3.81
C THR A 36 4.97 1.44 3.50
N THR A 37 4.10 1.50 4.51
CA THR A 37 2.83 2.22 4.43
C THR A 37 3.08 3.70 4.18
N ALA A 38 4.10 4.30 4.79
CA ALA A 38 4.46 5.70 4.59
C ALA A 38 4.96 6.00 3.18
N ALA A 39 5.83 5.14 2.60
CA ALA A 39 6.30 5.32 1.23
C ALA A 39 5.15 5.15 0.21
N ILE A 40 4.30 4.13 0.39
CA ILE A 40 3.11 3.92 -0.45
C ILE A 40 2.12 5.08 -0.29
N ALA A 41 1.86 5.53 0.93
CA ALA A 41 0.98 6.66 1.21
C ALA A 41 1.53 7.95 0.62
N GLU A 42 2.84 8.13 0.60
CA GLU A 42 3.49 9.28 -0.01
C GLU A 42 3.35 9.26 -1.53
N VAL A 43 3.53 8.11 -2.18
CA VAL A 43 3.24 7.94 -3.62
C VAL A 43 1.77 8.22 -3.92
N CYS A 44 0.86 7.65 -3.13
CA CYS A 44 -0.58 7.91 -3.21
C CYS A 44 -0.90 9.41 -3.08
N ARG A 45 -0.27 10.09 -2.11
CA ARG A 45 -0.42 11.53 -1.89
C ARG A 45 0.10 12.34 -3.07
N GLN A 46 1.26 11.97 -3.62
CA GLN A 46 1.87 12.66 -4.76
C GLN A 46 1.04 12.52 -6.03
N VAL A 47 0.57 11.31 -6.36
CA VAL A 47 -0.29 11.11 -7.54
C VAL A 47 -1.62 11.83 -7.37
N ALA A 48 -2.25 11.78 -6.18
CA ALA A 48 -3.50 12.48 -5.92
C ALA A 48 -3.30 13.99 -6.04
N THR A 49 -2.23 14.53 -5.46
CA THR A 49 -1.90 15.96 -5.55
C THR A 49 -1.68 16.40 -7.01
N LEU A 50 -0.94 15.62 -7.79
CA LEU A 50 -0.71 15.90 -9.20
C LEU A 50 -2.04 15.93 -9.96
N ILE A 51 -2.85 14.87 -9.81
CA ILE A 51 -4.13 14.74 -10.49
C ILE A 51 -5.07 15.90 -10.11
N ASP A 52 -5.20 16.21 -8.83
CA ASP A 52 -6.11 17.26 -8.35
C ASP A 52 -5.66 18.65 -8.83
N THR A 53 -4.34 18.91 -8.84
CA THR A 53 -3.78 20.17 -9.36
C THR A 53 -4.01 20.30 -10.87
N SER A 54 -3.80 19.22 -11.62
CA SER A 54 -4.03 19.18 -13.06
C SER A 54 -5.53 19.33 -13.40
N GLU A 55 -6.41 18.73 -12.61
CA GLU A 55 -7.86 18.89 -12.75
C GLU A 55 -8.30 20.34 -12.51
N GLU A 56 -7.78 20.97 -11.44
CA GLU A 56 -8.07 22.38 -11.14
C GLU A 56 -7.59 23.30 -12.27
N GLN A 57 -6.40 23.05 -12.80
CA GLN A 57 -5.83 23.84 -13.89
C GLN A 57 -6.63 23.68 -15.19
N ALA A 58 -7.02 22.46 -15.55
CA ALA A 58 -7.89 22.18 -16.70
C ALA A 58 -9.27 22.84 -16.53
N GLY A 59 -9.83 22.81 -15.31
CA GLY A 59 -11.06 23.50 -14.97
C GLY A 59 -10.96 25.02 -15.13
N ALA A 60 -9.82 25.61 -14.81
CA ALA A 60 -9.57 27.05 -14.96
C ALA A 60 -9.39 27.48 -16.42
N THR A 61 -8.85 26.61 -17.28
CA THR A 61 -8.67 26.87 -18.73
C THR A 61 -9.87 26.42 -19.58
N GLY A 62 -10.79 25.65 -19.01
CA GLY A 62 -11.93 25.05 -19.71
C GLY A 62 -11.55 23.86 -20.59
N GLU A 63 -10.39 23.26 -20.33
CA GLU A 63 -9.90 22.08 -21.04
C GLU A 63 -10.47 20.80 -20.42
N PRO A 64 -10.68 19.74 -21.23
CA PRO A 64 -11.07 18.44 -20.69
C PRO A 64 -9.91 17.84 -19.88
N PHE A 65 -10.25 17.19 -18.77
CA PHE A 65 -9.28 16.49 -17.94
C PHE A 65 -9.50 14.98 -17.96
N ASP A 66 -8.42 14.22 -18.09
CA ASP A 66 -8.40 12.76 -18.02
C ASP A 66 -7.52 12.31 -16.85
N ARG A 67 -8.17 11.84 -15.77
CA ARG A 67 -7.49 11.35 -14.57
C ARG A 67 -6.58 10.16 -14.87
N ALA A 68 -6.98 9.28 -15.79
CA ALA A 68 -6.18 8.11 -16.14
C ALA A 68 -4.90 8.53 -16.88
N ALA A 69 -5.01 9.45 -17.84
CA ALA A 69 -3.85 9.98 -18.55
C ALA A 69 -2.86 10.70 -17.62
N ALA A 70 -3.35 11.45 -16.62
CA ALA A 70 -2.49 12.07 -15.60
C ALA A 70 -1.80 11.03 -14.69
N GLY A 71 -2.47 9.91 -14.40
CA GLY A 71 -1.86 8.77 -13.70
C GLY A 71 -0.76 8.09 -14.52
N ASP A 72 -0.98 7.90 -15.82
CA ASP A 72 0.02 7.35 -16.74
C ASP A 72 1.24 8.27 -16.86
N GLU A 73 1.02 9.59 -16.92
CA GLU A 73 2.09 10.60 -16.93
C GLU A 73 2.91 10.52 -15.63
N PHE A 74 2.26 10.43 -14.48
CA PHE A 74 2.92 10.25 -13.19
C PHE A 74 3.77 8.98 -13.18
N MET A 75 3.22 7.86 -13.65
CA MET A 75 3.96 6.60 -13.74
C MET A 75 5.17 6.71 -14.66
N GLY A 76 5.04 7.41 -15.80
CA GLY A 76 6.14 7.68 -16.72
C GLY A 76 7.28 8.48 -16.05
N LEU A 77 6.94 9.58 -15.37
CA LEU A 77 7.90 10.39 -14.62
C LEU A 77 8.62 9.58 -13.55
N LEU A 78 7.91 8.69 -12.88
CA LEU A 78 8.47 7.81 -11.87
C LEU A 78 9.41 6.76 -12.48
N MET A 79 9.02 6.12 -13.59
CA MET A 79 9.86 5.15 -14.30
C MET A 79 11.16 5.78 -14.82
N GLU A 80 11.13 7.05 -15.23
CA GLU A 80 12.32 7.82 -15.61
C GLU A 80 13.26 8.12 -14.43
N ASN A 81 12.77 8.02 -13.20
CA ASN A 81 13.50 8.33 -11.97
C ASN A 81 13.72 7.09 -11.10
N THR A 82 14.23 5.99 -11.70
CA THR A 82 14.43 4.70 -11.02
C THR A 82 15.21 4.77 -9.71
N SER A 83 16.14 5.73 -9.56
CA SER A 83 16.93 5.88 -8.34
C SER A 83 16.08 6.18 -7.09
N LEU A 84 14.98 6.92 -7.25
CA LEU A 84 14.01 7.17 -6.18
C LEU A 84 13.34 5.87 -5.74
N TRP A 85 13.02 4.98 -6.69
CA TRP A 85 12.43 3.68 -6.41
C TRP A 85 13.36 2.71 -5.72
N THR A 86 14.59 2.62 -6.21
CA THR A 86 15.60 1.78 -5.59
C THR A 86 15.86 2.21 -4.15
N SER A 87 15.89 3.52 -3.87
CA SER A 87 16.02 4.02 -2.50
C SER A 87 14.81 3.67 -1.62
N ALA A 88 13.60 3.83 -2.13
CA ALA A 88 12.38 3.51 -1.38
C ALA A 88 12.27 2.00 -1.10
N TYR A 89 12.59 1.16 -2.08
CA TYR A 89 12.68 -0.28 -1.91
C TYR A 89 13.75 -0.65 -0.87
N ASN A 90 14.96 -0.07 -0.92
CA ASN A 90 16.04 -0.45 0.00
C ASN A 90 15.70 -0.15 1.46
N LEU A 91 15.03 0.97 1.73
CA LEU A 91 14.51 1.27 3.07
C LEU A 91 13.55 0.19 3.56
N GLN A 92 12.63 -0.26 2.69
CA GLN A 92 11.73 -1.37 3.00
C GLN A 92 12.47 -2.70 3.18
N ALA A 93 13.43 -2.99 2.31
CA ALA A 93 14.18 -4.24 2.33
C ALA A 93 14.98 -4.37 3.63
N GLU A 94 15.62 -3.28 4.08
CA GLU A 94 16.32 -3.22 5.36
C GLU A 94 15.37 -3.56 6.53
N ALA A 95 14.20 -2.91 6.60
CA ALA A 95 13.21 -3.15 7.65
C ALA A 95 12.67 -4.60 7.65
N ALA A 96 12.43 -5.15 6.45
CA ALA A 96 11.92 -6.51 6.27
C ALA A 96 12.99 -7.61 6.33
N GLY A 97 14.27 -7.26 6.50
CA GLY A 97 15.39 -8.20 6.41
C GLY A 97 15.54 -8.86 5.03
N LYS A 98 15.02 -8.20 3.99
CA LYS A 98 15.17 -8.60 2.59
C LYS A 98 16.48 -8.04 2.00
N PRO A 99 16.99 -8.62 0.91
CA PRO A 99 18.14 -8.07 0.22
C PRO A 99 17.82 -6.68 -0.37
N GLU A 100 18.70 -5.72 -0.12
CA GLU A 100 18.73 -4.44 -0.81
C GLU A 100 19.09 -4.63 -2.28
N LEU A 101 18.56 -3.75 -3.12
CA LEU A 101 18.90 -3.63 -4.53
C LEU A 101 20.12 -2.72 -4.70
N ASP A 102 20.86 -2.96 -5.78
CA ASP A 102 21.96 -2.09 -6.18
C ASP A 102 21.40 -0.69 -6.53
N PRO A 103 21.84 0.39 -5.87
CA PRO A 103 21.48 1.76 -6.25
C PRO A 103 21.80 2.10 -7.72
N ALA A 104 22.69 1.32 -8.35
CA ALA A 104 23.02 1.42 -9.77
C ALA A 104 22.07 0.65 -10.71
N LEU A 105 20.98 0.08 -10.21
CA LEU A 105 19.91 -0.43 -11.07
C LEU A 105 19.49 0.63 -12.09
N ALA A 106 19.48 0.23 -13.36
CA ALA A 106 19.48 1.18 -14.47
C ALA A 106 18.06 1.55 -14.91
N SER A 107 17.06 0.69 -14.68
CA SER A 107 15.68 0.96 -15.10
C SER A 107 14.62 0.34 -14.21
N TRP A 108 13.38 0.85 -14.36
CA TRP A 108 12.19 0.37 -13.65
C TRP A 108 12.04 -1.14 -13.73
N GLU A 109 12.31 -1.74 -14.89
CA GLU A 109 12.15 -3.17 -15.15
C GLU A 109 13.09 -4.05 -14.33
N ASP A 110 14.19 -3.49 -13.81
CA ASP A 110 15.13 -4.21 -12.95
C ASP A 110 14.64 -4.32 -11.50
N LEU A 111 13.59 -3.57 -11.12
CA LEU A 111 12.99 -3.66 -9.79
C LEU A 111 12.19 -4.96 -9.63
N PRO A 112 12.14 -5.54 -8.40
CA PRO A 112 11.31 -6.70 -8.10
C PRO A 112 9.86 -6.47 -8.51
N GLU A 113 9.26 -7.48 -9.15
CA GLU A 113 7.86 -7.44 -9.63
C GLU A 113 6.88 -7.11 -8.50
N GLU A 114 7.05 -7.72 -7.33
CA GLU A 114 6.21 -7.44 -6.14
C GLU A 114 6.22 -5.96 -5.74
N PHE A 115 7.35 -5.26 -5.93
CA PHE A 115 7.46 -3.85 -5.62
C PHE A 115 6.81 -2.98 -6.71
N ARG A 116 7.02 -3.37 -7.97
CA ARG A 116 6.38 -2.70 -9.12
C ARG A 116 4.86 -2.77 -9.03
N ASP A 117 4.30 -3.93 -8.70
CA ASP A 117 2.86 -4.15 -8.54
C ASP A 117 2.26 -3.26 -7.45
N VAL A 118 2.95 -3.13 -6.31
CA VAL A 118 2.49 -2.28 -5.19
C VAL A 118 2.44 -0.81 -5.60
N VAL A 119 3.46 -0.34 -6.33
CA VAL A 119 3.52 1.04 -6.82
C VAL A 119 2.46 1.28 -7.89
N GLU A 120 2.32 0.38 -8.86
CA GLU A 120 1.29 0.46 -9.91
C GLU A 120 -0.11 0.50 -9.27
N GLN A 121 -0.35 -0.32 -8.24
CA GLN A 121 -1.61 -0.31 -7.49
C GLN A 121 -1.82 1.00 -6.72
N ALA A 122 -0.77 1.59 -6.13
CA ALA A 122 -0.87 2.89 -5.47
C ALA A 122 -1.24 4.01 -6.45
N VAL A 123 -0.66 3.99 -7.66
CA VAL A 123 -1.01 4.93 -8.73
C VAL A 123 -2.46 4.74 -9.18
N GLN A 124 -2.90 3.49 -9.41
CA GLN A 124 -4.28 3.19 -9.78
C GLN A 124 -5.28 3.65 -8.72
N ASN A 125 -4.96 3.46 -7.43
CA ASN A 125 -5.79 3.96 -6.33
C ASN A 125 -5.85 5.49 -6.32
N GLY A 126 -4.75 6.17 -6.63
CA GLY A 126 -4.71 7.63 -6.75
C GLY A 126 -5.59 8.16 -7.89
N VAL A 127 -5.51 7.51 -9.05
CA VAL A 127 -6.38 7.80 -10.20
C VAL A 127 -7.85 7.62 -9.84
N ALA A 128 -8.18 6.51 -9.16
CA ALA A 128 -9.52 6.19 -8.72
C ALA A 128 -10.04 7.08 -7.57
N GLY A 129 -9.16 7.85 -6.92
CA GLY A 129 -9.50 8.64 -5.73
C GLY A 129 -9.79 7.76 -4.51
N THR A 130 -9.14 6.59 -4.43
CA THR A 130 -9.29 5.61 -3.34
C THR A 130 -8.01 5.39 -2.55
N CYS A 131 -7.00 6.23 -2.76
CA CYS A 131 -6.08 6.59 -1.69
C CYS A 131 -6.88 7.32 -0.58
#